data_AF-A0AAN5BX68-F1
#
_entry.id   AF-A0AAN5BX68-F1
#
_cell.length_a   1.000
_cell.length_b   1.000
_cell.length_c   1.000
_cell.angle_alpha   90.00
_cell.angle_beta   90.00
_cell.angle_gamma   90.00
#
_symmetry.space_group_name_H-M   'P 1'
#
loop_
_entity.id
_entity.type
_entity.pdbx_description
1 polymer ?
#
loop_
_entity_poly.entity_id
_entity_poly.type
_entity_poly.pdbx_seq_one_letter_code
_entity_poly.pdbx_strand_id
1 'polypeptide(L)'
;MECGVPCSKPTCYFCRTGQYNACPDVVFFSTPPHHGTLRRYHVHPEAWLHHIPDNISFEEGALLEPLTVALAGIDRSGLRLADPLVICGAGPIGLVTLLAANAAGAEPIVITDLDEGRLAKAKEIVPRVRPVKVTREDTPKALAGRIVETLGQEAKLVIECTGVESSIHAGIYSTRFGGSVFVIGVGKDFQTIPFMHLSAKEIDLRWQYRYHDIYPKAIGLVAAGIIDLKPLVSHRFALEDGIKAFETASNPASKAIKVQILDD
;
A
#
# COMPACT_ATOMS: atom_id res chain seq x y z
N MET A 1 -15.81 7.72 0.29
CA MET A 1 -16.23 7.55 -1.12
C MET A 1 -15.28 6.57 -1.77
N GLU A 2 -15.80 5.54 -2.43
CA GLU A 2 -14.98 4.57 -3.16
C GLU A 2 -14.74 5.03 -4.60
N CYS A 3 -13.48 5.16 -5.02
CA CYS A 3 -13.13 5.82 -6.28
C CYS A 3 -13.53 5.05 -7.55
N GLY A 4 -13.65 3.72 -7.47
CA GLY A 4 -13.95 2.86 -8.60
C GLY A 4 -15.43 2.47 -8.64
N VAL A 5 -16.14 2.91 -9.68
CA VAL A 5 -17.54 2.54 -9.93
C VAL A 5 -17.59 1.51 -11.06
N PRO A 6 -17.84 0.23 -10.78
CA PRO A 6 -17.98 -0.81 -11.80
C PRO A 6 -19.35 -0.70 -12.50
N CYS A 7 -19.50 -1.34 -13.66
CA CYS A 7 -20.76 -1.28 -14.41
C CYS A 7 -21.94 -1.95 -13.72
N SER A 8 -21.69 -2.83 -12.74
CA SER A 8 -22.72 -3.52 -11.95
C SER A 8 -23.74 -4.32 -12.77
N LYS A 9 -23.43 -4.61 -14.05
CA LYS A 9 -24.31 -5.36 -14.95
C LYS A 9 -24.30 -6.85 -14.57
N PRO A 10 -25.44 -7.55 -14.62
CA PRO A 10 -25.50 -9.00 -14.36
C PRO A 10 -24.74 -9.83 -15.41
N THR A 11 -24.48 -9.24 -16.58
CA THR A 11 -23.67 -9.83 -17.66
C THR A 11 -22.17 -9.69 -17.45
N CYS A 12 -21.72 -8.83 -16.52
CA CYS A 12 -20.30 -8.69 -16.21
C CYS A 12 -19.86 -9.78 -15.23
N TYR A 13 -18.98 -10.69 -15.68
CA TYR A 13 -18.46 -11.78 -14.86
C TYR A 13 -17.87 -11.28 -13.54
N PHE A 14 -16.97 -10.29 -13.62
CA PHE A 14 -16.25 -9.74 -12.46
C PHE A 14 -17.17 -9.06 -11.44
N CYS A 15 -18.18 -8.31 -11.90
CA CYS A 15 -19.15 -7.70 -10.99
C CYS A 15 -19.97 -8.79 -10.27
N ARG A 16 -20.42 -9.81 -11.00
CA ARG A 16 -21.26 -10.88 -10.46
C ARG A 16 -20.51 -11.83 -9.52
N THR A 17 -19.19 -11.97 -9.68
CA THR A 17 -18.35 -12.81 -8.80
C THR A 17 -17.69 -12.04 -7.65
N GLY A 18 -18.05 -10.77 -7.46
CA GLY A 18 -17.52 -9.92 -6.39
C GLY A 18 -16.14 -9.30 -6.65
N GLN A 19 -15.50 -9.61 -7.79
CA GLN A 19 -14.20 -9.07 -8.20
C GLN A 19 -14.37 -7.78 -9.02
N TYR A 20 -15.24 -6.87 -8.57
CA TYR A 20 -15.67 -5.73 -9.38
C TYR A 20 -14.54 -4.74 -9.73
N ASN A 21 -13.41 -4.81 -9.03
CA ASN A 21 -12.19 -4.07 -9.36
C ASN A 21 -11.59 -4.45 -10.72
N ALA A 22 -11.93 -5.63 -11.25
CA ALA A 22 -11.56 -6.10 -12.58
C ALA A 22 -12.64 -5.83 -13.65
N CYS A 23 -13.70 -5.07 -13.32
CA CYS A 23 -14.71 -4.68 -14.30
C CYS A 23 -14.07 -3.90 -15.47
N PRO A 24 -14.27 -4.33 -16.74
CA PRO A 24 -13.67 -3.65 -17.90
C PRO A 24 -14.29 -2.27 -18.16
N ASP A 25 -15.53 -2.07 -17.71
CA ASP A 25 -16.30 -0.84 -17.83
C ASP A 25 -16.18 0.04 -16.56
N VAL A 26 -15.15 -0.17 -15.72
CA VAL A 26 -15.00 0.57 -14.46
C VAL A 26 -14.72 2.05 -14.72
N VAL A 27 -15.50 2.92 -14.09
CA VAL A 27 -15.20 4.34 -13.99
C VAL A 27 -14.34 4.55 -12.76
N PHE A 28 -13.05 4.80 -12.94
CA PHE A 28 -12.16 5.13 -11.83
C PHE A 28 -11.78 6.60 -11.91
N PHE A 29 -12.25 7.41 -10.96
CA PHE A 29 -11.99 8.85 -10.97
C PHE A 29 -10.48 9.15 -10.95
N SER A 30 -10.06 10.17 -11.68
CA SER A 30 -8.65 10.54 -11.93
C SER A 30 -7.86 9.57 -12.83
N THR A 31 -8.50 8.56 -13.44
CA THR A 31 -7.91 7.74 -14.52
C THR A 31 -8.51 8.16 -15.86
N PRO A 32 -7.69 8.55 -16.87
CA PRO A 32 -8.22 8.90 -18.19
C PRO A 32 -9.13 7.80 -18.76
N PRO A 33 -10.30 8.16 -19.34
CA PRO A 33 -10.76 9.51 -19.67
C PRO A 33 -11.57 10.22 -18.56
N HIS A 34 -11.66 9.65 -17.36
CA HIS A 34 -12.52 10.15 -16.29
C HIS A 34 -11.86 11.25 -15.47
N HIS A 35 -12.58 12.35 -15.27
CA HIS A 35 -12.14 13.45 -14.41
C HIS A 35 -11.93 12.99 -12.96
N GLY A 36 -11.07 13.71 -12.23
CA GLY A 36 -10.82 13.47 -10.82
C GLY A 36 -11.83 14.15 -9.88
N THR A 37 -11.62 13.96 -8.58
CA THR A 37 -12.49 14.48 -7.51
C THR A 37 -11.90 15.66 -6.76
N LEU A 38 -10.76 16.22 -7.21
CA LEU A 38 -10.17 17.43 -6.64
C LEU A 38 -10.96 18.67 -7.11
N ARG A 39 -12.10 18.92 -6.48
CA ARG A 39 -13.09 19.97 -6.82
C ARG A 39 -14.06 20.16 -5.65
N ARG A 40 -14.72 21.33 -5.59
CA ARG A 40 -15.66 21.67 -4.49
C ARG A 40 -16.92 20.78 -4.43
N TYR A 41 -17.45 20.39 -5.60
CA TYR A 41 -18.65 19.57 -5.70
C TYR A 41 -18.43 18.40 -6.64
N HIS A 42 -18.75 17.19 -6.19
CA HIS A 42 -18.63 15.96 -6.97
C HIS A 42 -19.89 15.11 -6.83
N VAL A 43 -20.45 14.66 -7.96
CA VAL A 43 -21.58 13.72 -7.95
C VAL A 43 -21.01 12.30 -7.94
N HIS A 44 -21.47 11.48 -7.01
CA HIS A 44 -21.04 10.11 -6.88
C HIS A 44 -22.24 9.19 -6.60
N PRO A 45 -22.30 7.96 -7.16
CA PRO A 45 -23.43 7.09 -6.91
C PRO A 45 -23.50 6.66 -5.44
N GLU A 46 -24.69 6.71 -4.86
CA GLU A 46 -24.93 6.43 -3.43
C GLU A 46 -24.37 5.08 -2.98
N ALA A 47 -24.50 4.03 -3.81
CA ALA A 47 -24.01 2.68 -3.50
C ALA A 47 -22.48 2.60 -3.27
N TRP A 48 -21.72 3.61 -3.67
CA TRP A 48 -20.25 3.71 -3.52
C TRP A 48 -19.85 4.79 -2.50
N LEU A 49 -20.83 5.36 -1.80
CA LEU A 49 -20.64 6.24 -0.66
C LEU A 49 -20.72 5.41 0.62
N HIS A 50 -19.68 5.55 1.45
CA HIS A 50 -19.58 4.87 2.73
C HIS A 50 -19.71 5.91 3.84
N HIS A 51 -20.63 5.67 4.78
CA HIS A 51 -20.79 6.51 5.95
C HIS A 51 -19.57 6.37 6.87
N ILE A 52 -18.92 7.47 7.19
CA ILE A 52 -17.86 7.50 8.21
C ILE A 52 -18.47 7.95 9.55
N PRO A 53 -18.19 7.28 10.68
CA PRO A 53 -18.68 7.71 11.98
C PRO A 53 -18.06 9.05 12.44
N ASP A 54 -18.71 9.74 13.37
CA ASP A 54 -18.32 11.07 13.87
C ASP A 54 -16.88 11.13 14.44
N ASN A 55 -16.32 10.00 14.87
CA ASN A 55 -14.97 9.93 15.40
C ASN A 55 -13.88 9.78 14.32
N ILE A 56 -14.24 9.71 13.04
CA ILE A 56 -13.32 9.71 11.90
C ILE A 56 -13.38 11.08 11.22
N SER A 57 -12.26 11.80 11.19
CA SER A 57 -12.16 13.07 10.46
C SER A 57 -12.23 12.88 8.94
N PHE A 58 -12.55 13.94 8.18
CA PHE A 58 -12.49 13.89 6.71
C PHE A 58 -11.08 13.60 6.18
N GLU A 59 -10.04 14.04 6.88
CA GLU A 59 -8.65 13.73 6.54
C GLU A 59 -8.38 12.21 6.65
N GLU A 60 -8.86 11.56 7.70
CA GLU A 60 -8.79 10.10 7.86
C GLU A 60 -9.68 9.41 6.83
N GLY A 61 -10.86 9.96 6.56
CA GLY A 61 -11.77 9.49 5.50
C GLY A 61 -11.11 9.46 4.13
N ALA A 62 -10.30 10.47 3.79
CA ALA A 62 -9.52 10.51 2.55
C ALA A 62 -8.36 9.49 2.53
N LEU A 63 -7.86 9.07 3.70
CA LEU A 63 -6.83 8.04 3.85
C LEU A 63 -7.40 6.60 3.85
N LEU A 64 -8.73 6.44 3.88
CA LEU A 64 -9.35 5.12 3.72
C LEU A 64 -9.02 4.49 2.35
N GLU A 65 -8.86 5.29 1.29
CA GLU A 65 -8.53 4.79 -0.04
C GLU A 65 -7.15 4.07 -0.10
N PRO A 66 -6.04 4.66 0.35
CA PRO A 66 -4.78 3.92 0.42
C PRO A 66 -4.79 2.80 1.46
N LEU A 67 -5.59 2.92 2.53
CA LEU A 67 -5.75 1.82 3.50
C LEU A 67 -6.46 0.62 2.88
N THR A 68 -7.48 0.82 2.04
CA THR A 68 -8.19 -0.28 1.39
C THR A 68 -7.29 -1.01 0.39
N VAL A 69 -6.39 -0.30 -0.30
CA VAL A 69 -5.31 -0.91 -1.11
C VAL A 69 -4.46 -1.86 -0.25
N ALA A 70 -3.99 -1.40 0.91
CA ALA A 70 -3.15 -2.22 1.78
C ALA A 70 -3.90 -3.42 2.37
N LEU A 71 -5.12 -3.22 2.87
CA LEU A 71 -5.94 -4.30 3.45
C LEU A 71 -6.31 -5.36 2.40
N ALA A 72 -6.60 -4.97 1.15
CA ALA A 72 -6.78 -5.91 0.06
C ALA A 72 -5.53 -6.79 -0.15
N GLY A 73 -4.34 -6.18 -0.04
CA GLY A 73 -3.07 -6.88 -0.14
C GLY A 73 -2.85 -7.84 1.01
N ILE A 74 -3.16 -7.42 2.23
CA ILE A 74 -3.10 -8.29 3.41
C ILE A 74 -4.02 -9.50 3.25
N ASP A 75 -5.29 -9.29 2.90
CA ASP A 75 -6.27 -10.37 2.71
C ASP A 75 -5.81 -11.38 1.63
N ARG A 76 -5.25 -10.89 0.52
CA ARG A 76 -4.86 -11.71 -0.64
C ARG A 76 -3.47 -12.34 -0.53
N SER A 77 -2.60 -11.76 0.29
CA SER A 77 -1.25 -12.28 0.54
C SER A 77 -1.25 -13.56 1.38
N GLY A 78 -2.33 -13.80 2.14
CA GLY A 78 -2.41 -14.92 3.07
C GLY A 78 -1.58 -14.73 4.34
N LEU A 79 -1.29 -13.48 4.72
CA LEU A 79 -0.69 -13.13 5.99
C LEU A 79 -1.53 -13.70 7.15
N ARG A 80 -0.85 -14.29 8.13
CA ARG A 80 -1.42 -14.81 9.37
C ARG A 80 -0.67 -14.23 10.57
N LEU A 81 -1.30 -14.35 11.73
CA LEU A 81 -0.71 -14.00 13.02
C LEU A 81 0.66 -14.67 13.19
N ALA A 82 1.64 -13.89 13.67
CA ALA A 82 3.02 -14.30 13.91
C ALA A 82 3.81 -14.75 12.68
N ASP A 83 3.39 -14.35 11.48
CA ASP A 83 4.19 -14.55 10.28
C ASP A 83 5.35 -13.54 10.20
N PRO A 84 6.58 -13.99 9.87
CA PRO A 84 7.71 -13.10 9.59
C PRO A 84 7.50 -12.38 8.26
N LEU A 85 7.42 -11.04 8.32
CA LEU A 85 7.05 -10.17 7.21
C LEU A 85 8.17 -9.17 6.88
N VAL A 86 8.38 -8.97 5.58
CA VAL A 86 9.18 -7.86 5.05
C VAL A 86 8.27 -6.95 4.23
N ILE A 87 8.36 -5.64 4.44
CA ILE A 87 7.70 -4.62 3.63
C ILE A 87 8.80 -3.85 2.89
N CYS A 88 8.78 -3.89 1.56
CA CYS A 88 9.72 -3.10 0.77
C CYS A 88 9.12 -1.76 0.40
N GLY A 89 9.77 -0.67 0.81
CA GLY A 89 9.31 0.70 0.67
C GLY A 89 8.59 1.21 1.93
N ALA A 90 8.99 2.38 2.41
CA ALA A 90 8.37 3.15 3.49
C ALA A 90 7.73 4.45 2.96
N GLY A 91 7.34 4.47 1.69
CA GLY A 91 6.42 5.47 1.15
C GLY A 91 4.99 5.32 1.71
N PRO A 92 4.02 6.13 1.25
CA PRO A 92 2.65 6.11 1.80
C PRO A 92 2.00 4.73 1.79
N ILE A 93 2.11 3.98 0.69
CA ILE A 93 1.59 2.60 0.58
C ILE A 93 2.31 1.65 1.54
N GLY A 94 3.63 1.78 1.67
CA GLY A 94 4.42 0.98 2.60
C GLY A 94 4.07 1.22 4.06
N LEU A 95 3.88 2.48 4.46
CA LEU A 95 3.52 2.85 5.83
C LEU A 95 2.10 2.44 6.19
N VAL A 96 1.12 2.59 5.29
CA VAL A 96 -0.23 2.11 5.55
C VAL A 96 -0.31 0.57 5.54
N THR A 97 0.52 -0.08 4.72
CA THR A 97 0.72 -1.55 4.76
C THR A 97 1.34 -1.99 6.08
N LEU A 98 2.30 -1.24 6.62
CA LEU A 98 2.89 -1.50 7.93
C LEU A 98 1.84 -1.42 9.04
N LEU A 99 0.97 -0.40 9.03
CA LEU A 99 -0.13 -0.28 9.99
C LEU A 99 -1.10 -1.47 9.88
N ALA A 100 -1.50 -1.82 8.65
CA ALA A 100 -2.40 -2.94 8.40
C ALA A 100 -1.80 -4.30 8.82
N ALA A 101 -0.53 -4.55 8.50
CA ALA A 101 0.17 -5.76 8.88
C ALA A 101 0.42 -5.86 10.40
N ASN A 102 0.71 -4.72 11.05
CA ASN A 102 0.84 -4.63 12.49
C ASN A 102 -0.48 -5.01 13.19
N ALA A 103 -1.60 -4.49 12.69
CA ALA A 103 -2.95 -4.83 13.17
C ALA A 103 -3.32 -6.30 12.91
N ALA A 104 -2.87 -6.88 11.79
CA ALA A 104 -3.03 -8.30 11.48
C ALA A 104 -2.12 -9.23 12.33
N GLY A 105 -1.21 -8.67 13.12
CA GLY A 105 -0.35 -9.42 14.03
C GLY A 105 0.89 -10.05 13.37
N ALA A 106 1.38 -9.49 12.27
CA ALA A 106 2.68 -9.88 11.71
C ALA A 106 3.80 -9.65 12.75
N GLU A 107 4.71 -10.62 12.87
CA GLU A 107 5.86 -10.56 13.77
C GLU A 107 6.89 -11.65 13.39
N PRO A 108 8.19 -11.32 13.27
CA PRO A 108 8.77 -9.97 13.21
C PRO A 108 8.43 -9.23 11.91
N ILE A 109 8.54 -7.90 11.94
CA ILE A 109 8.34 -7.03 10.75
C ILE A 109 9.64 -6.26 10.44
N VAL A 110 10.14 -6.41 9.21
CA VAL A 110 11.19 -5.56 8.65
C VAL A 110 10.57 -4.62 7.61
N ILE A 111 11.03 -3.37 7.56
CA ILE A 111 10.68 -2.41 6.50
C ILE A 111 11.94 -1.82 5.87
N THR A 112 11.95 -1.67 4.55
CA THR A 112 13.10 -1.15 3.80
C THR A 112 12.77 0.15 3.07
N ASP A 113 13.72 1.09 2.98
CA ASP A 113 13.61 2.29 2.14
C ASP A 113 15.00 2.91 1.90
N LEU A 114 15.09 3.76 0.88
CA LEU A 114 16.25 4.61 0.58
C LEU A 114 16.29 5.88 1.44
N ASP A 115 15.18 6.28 2.05
CA ASP A 115 15.05 7.48 2.86
C ASP A 115 15.01 7.18 4.36
N GLU A 116 15.93 7.77 5.11
CA GLU A 116 16.02 7.59 6.57
C GLU A 116 14.86 8.23 7.33
N GLY A 117 14.30 9.34 6.82
CA GLY A 117 13.15 10.00 7.44
C GLY A 117 11.90 9.13 7.38
N ARG A 118 11.68 8.44 6.26
CA ARG A 118 10.60 7.47 6.10
C ARG A 118 10.77 6.24 7.00
N LEU A 119 11.98 5.72 7.13
CA LEU A 119 12.29 4.64 8.07
C LEU A 119 12.09 5.06 9.53
N ALA A 120 12.49 6.28 9.88
CA ALA A 120 12.25 6.85 11.21
C ALA A 120 10.74 6.99 11.46
N LYS A 121 9.97 7.46 10.47
CA LYS A 121 8.51 7.52 10.59
C LYS A 121 7.87 6.15 10.76
N ALA A 122 8.34 5.13 10.03
CA ALA A 122 7.88 3.76 10.21
C ALA A 122 8.08 3.27 11.66
N LYS A 123 9.23 3.57 12.25
CA LYS A 123 9.55 3.25 13.65
C LYS A 123 8.71 4.04 14.65
N GLU A 124 8.39 5.29 14.35
CA GLU A 124 7.50 6.13 15.15
C GLU A 124 6.08 5.53 15.21
N ILE A 125 5.51 5.13 14.06
CA ILE A 125 4.12 4.64 14.00
C ILE A 125 3.98 3.17 14.44
N VAL A 126 5.01 2.35 14.27
CA VAL A 126 5.05 0.96 14.75
C VAL A 126 6.40 0.71 15.43
N PRO A 127 6.50 0.91 16.76
CA PRO A 127 7.78 0.80 17.50
C PRO A 127 8.50 -0.53 17.36
N ARG A 128 7.78 -1.63 17.08
CA ARG A 128 8.38 -2.96 16.90
C ARG A 128 8.98 -3.21 15.51
N VAL A 129 8.68 -2.37 14.51
CA VAL A 129 9.23 -2.54 13.16
C VAL A 129 10.75 -2.39 13.17
N ARG A 130 11.45 -3.16 12.34
CA ARG A 130 12.90 -3.13 12.22
C ARG A 130 13.29 -2.52 10.87
N PRO A 131 13.74 -1.25 10.82
CA PRO A 131 14.08 -0.61 9.57
C PRO A 131 15.41 -1.14 9.02
N VAL A 132 15.49 -1.32 7.70
CA VAL A 132 16.73 -1.62 6.98
C VAL A 132 16.96 -0.57 5.91
N LYS A 133 18.08 0.13 5.99
CA LYS A 133 18.46 1.13 4.99
C LYS A 133 18.87 0.46 3.69
N VAL A 134 18.29 0.91 2.59
CA VAL A 134 18.73 0.59 1.23
C VAL A 134 19.71 1.67 0.77
N THR A 135 20.77 1.26 0.08
CA THR A 135 21.69 2.15 -0.62
C THR A 135 21.65 1.87 -2.12
N ARG A 136 22.12 2.81 -2.94
CA ARG A 136 22.07 2.66 -4.41
C ARG A 136 23.07 1.63 -4.92
N GLU A 137 24.05 1.30 -4.11
CA GLU A 137 25.14 0.37 -4.38
C GLU A 137 24.77 -1.08 -3.98
N ASP A 138 23.64 -1.27 -3.31
CA ASP A 138 23.19 -2.58 -2.90
C ASP A 138 22.87 -3.48 -4.10
N THR A 139 23.50 -4.64 -4.13
CA THR A 139 22.97 -5.74 -4.95
C THR A 139 21.74 -6.33 -4.27
N PRO A 140 20.77 -6.88 -5.03
CA PRO A 140 19.59 -7.51 -4.43
C PRO A 140 19.91 -8.59 -3.39
N LYS A 141 20.96 -9.38 -3.61
CA LYS A 141 21.39 -10.42 -2.67
C LYS A 141 22.02 -9.85 -1.39
N ALA A 142 22.78 -8.77 -1.49
CA ALA A 142 23.37 -8.12 -0.32
C ALA A 142 22.28 -7.50 0.57
N LEU A 143 21.31 -6.80 -0.04
CA LEU A 143 20.16 -6.27 0.68
C LEU A 143 19.33 -7.39 1.32
N ALA A 144 19.07 -8.47 0.58
CA ALA A 144 18.36 -9.65 1.11
C ALA A 144 19.07 -10.25 2.34
N GLY A 145 20.40 -10.34 2.31
CA GLY A 145 21.19 -10.81 3.46
C GLY A 145 20.96 -9.95 4.71
N ARG A 146 20.99 -8.62 4.58
CA ARG A 146 20.72 -7.70 5.70
C ARG A 146 19.27 -7.77 6.18
N ILE A 147 18.31 -7.96 5.26
CA ILE A 147 16.89 -8.17 5.60
C ILE A 147 16.75 -9.43 6.46
N VAL A 148 17.32 -10.55 6.02
CA VAL A 148 17.24 -11.84 6.73
C VAL A 148 17.92 -11.77 8.09
N GLU A 149 19.08 -11.13 8.18
CA GLU A 149 19.79 -10.90 9.45
C GLU A 149 18.94 -10.08 10.43
N THR A 150 18.34 -8.99 9.96
CA THR A 150 17.51 -8.10 10.78
C THR A 150 16.18 -8.76 11.20
N LEU A 151 15.60 -9.56 10.31
CA LEU A 151 14.39 -10.33 10.59
C LEU A 151 14.69 -11.49 11.56
N GLY A 152 15.89 -12.05 11.49
CA GLY A 152 16.37 -13.24 12.22
C GLY A 152 16.06 -14.57 11.53
N GLN A 153 15.42 -14.52 10.36
CA GLN A 153 15.03 -15.68 9.54
C GLN A 153 14.67 -15.22 8.11
N GLU A 154 14.52 -16.17 7.18
CA GLU A 154 13.94 -15.88 5.86
C GLU A 154 12.45 -15.49 6.00
N ALA A 155 11.99 -14.53 5.21
CA ALA A 155 10.62 -14.03 5.26
C ALA A 155 9.63 -15.09 4.77
N LYS A 156 8.49 -15.23 5.45
CA LYS A 156 7.37 -16.01 4.90
C LYS A 156 6.68 -15.23 3.78
N LEU A 157 6.49 -13.94 4.02
CA LEU A 157 5.82 -13.02 3.12
C LEU A 157 6.67 -11.77 2.95
N VAL A 158 6.79 -11.33 1.72
CA VAL A 158 7.27 -9.99 1.37
C VAL A 158 6.11 -9.23 0.75
N ILE A 159 5.80 -8.04 1.26
CA ILE A 159 4.87 -7.12 0.61
C ILE A 159 5.69 -6.01 -0.05
N GLU A 160 5.70 -6.00 -1.37
CA GLU A 160 6.53 -5.10 -2.18
C GLU A 160 5.72 -3.85 -2.56
N CYS A 161 6.12 -2.69 -2.04
CA CYS A 161 5.40 -1.43 -2.20
C CYS A 161 6.15 -0.39 -3.05
N THR A 162 7.25 -0.75 -3.70
CA THR A 162 8.05 0.19 -4.52
C THR A 162 7.80 0.06 -6.02
N GLY A 163 7.50 -1.15 -6.51
CA GLY A 163 7.45 -1.46 -7.94
C GLY A 163 8.83 -1.49 -8.62
N VAL A 164 9.92 -1.37 -7.85
CA VAL A 164 11.30 -1.31 -8.37
C VAL A 164 11.86 -2.72 -8.51
N GLU A 165 12.40 -3.05 -9.68
CA GLU A 165 12.92 -4.38 -10.01
C GLU A 165 13.95 -4.89 -8.98
N SER A 166 14.94 -4.08 -8.61
CA SER A 166 15.95 -4.47 -7.62
C SER A 166 15.37 -4.73 -6.22
N SER A 167 14.32 -4.01 -5.84
CA SER A 167 13.58 -4.21 -4.58
C SER A 167 12.81 -5.53 -4.61
N ILE A 168 12.12 -5.81 -5.72
CA ILE A 168 11.43 -7.10 -5.95
C ILE A 168 12.43 -8.26 -5.86
N HIS A 169 13.60 -8.13 -6.49
CA HIS A 169 14.64 -9.15 -6.45
C HIS A 169 15.16 -9.38 -5.03
N ALA A 170 15.40 -8.30 -4.25
CA ALA A 170 15.84 -8.41 -2.86
C ALA A 170 14.76 -9.09 -2.00
N GLY A 171 13.49 -8.75 -2.23
CA GLY A 171 12.34 -9.43 -1.65
C GLY A 171 12.38 -10.94 -1.92
N ILE A 172 12.50 -11.33 -3.20
CA ILE A 172 12.60 -12.73 -3.60
C ILE A 172 13.75 -13.45 -2.89
N TYR A 173 14.96 -12.87 -2.90
CA TYR A 173 16.12 -13.49 -2.26
C TYR A 173 16.05 -13.55 -0.73
N SER A 174 15.19 -12.72 -0.11
CA SER A 174 14.94 -12.76 1.34
C SER A 174 13.81 -13.71 1.74
N THR A 175 13.11 -14.30 0.76
CA THR A 175 11.92 -15.14 0.99
C THR A 175 12.31 -16.60 1.20
N ARG A 176 11.64 -17.25 2.16
CA ARG A 176 11.85 -18.66 2.49
C ARG A 176 11.34 -19.59 1.40
N PHE A 177 11.75 -20.87 1.46
CA PHE A 177 11.15 -21.91 0.62
C PHE A 177 9.62 -21.99 0.85
N GLY A 178 8.83 -21.99 -0.23
CA GLY A 178 7.36 -21.99 -0.17
C GLY A 178 6.75 -20.69 0.35
N GLY A 179 7.55 -19.61 0.44
CA GLY A 179 7.07 -18.28 0.80
C GLY A 179 6.43 -17.54 -0.37
N SER A 180 6.10 -16.27 -0.17
CA SER A 180 5.51 -15.45 -1.23
C SER A 180 6.02 -14.01 -1.23
N VAL A 181 6.09 -13.43 -2.43
CA VAL A 181 6.30 -12.01 -2.68
C VAL A 181 5.02 -11.46 -3.30
N PHE A 182 4.37 -10.53 -2.60
CA PHE A 182 3.12 -9.92 -2.99
C PHE A 182 3.34 -8.45 -3.36
N VAL A 183 3.21 -8.14 -4.63
CA VAL A 183 3.53 -6.83 -5.20
C VAL A 183 2.30 -5.93 -5.23
N ILE A 184 2.39 -4.81 -4.52
CA ILE A 184 1.44 -3.70 -4.51
C ILE A 184 1.98 -2.51 -5.31
N GLY A 185 3.30 -2.30 -5.26
CA GLY A 185 3.97 -1.21 -5.97
C GLY A 185 3.77 -1.28 -7.49
N VAL A 186 3.69 -0.11 -8.13
CA VAL A 186 3.55 0.01 -9.59
C VAL A 186 4.91 0.29 -10.18
N GLY A 187 5.33 -0.56 -11.12
CA GLY A 187 6.65 -0.52 -11.75
C GLY A 187 6.61 -0.19 -13.23
N LYS A 188 7.71 -0.52 -13.92
CA LYS A 188 7.79 -0.47 -15.39
C LYS A 188 6.98 -1.61 -16.01
N ASP A 189 6.53 -1.43 -17.25
CA ASP A 189 5.75 -2.42 -18.01
C ASP A 189 6.46 -3.78 -18.14
N PHE A 190 7.79 -3.77 -18.29
CA PHE A 190 8.61 -4.97 -18.38
C PHE A 190 9.70 -4.95 -17.31
N GLN A 191 9.85 -6.07 -16.61
CA GLN A 191 10.86 -6.32 -15.60
C GLN A 191 11.41 -7.74 -15.73
N THR A 192 12.67 -7.92 -15.38
CA THR A 192 13.27 -9.26 -15.25
C THR A 192 13.03 -9.82 -13.86
N ILE A 193 13.06 -11.15 -13.72
CA ILE A 193 12.91 -11.82 -12.43
C ILE A 193 13.99 -12.89 -12.26
N PRO A 194 14.45 -13.17 -11.02
CA PRO A 194 15.38 -14.26 -10.72
C PRO A 194 14.66 -15.62 -10.82
N PHE A 195 14.27 -16.00 -12.05
CA PHE A 195 13.38 -17.11 -12.37
C PHE A 195 13.78 -18.44 -11.70
N MET A 196 15.06 -18.83 -11.84
CA MET A 196 15.53 -20.09 -11.27
C MET A 196 15.52 -20.09 -9.74
N HIS A 197 15.66 -18.93 -9.09
CA HIS A 197 15.56 -18.84 -7.64
C HIS A 197 14.11 -19.00 -7.16
N LEU A 198 13.16 -18.33 -7.81
CA LEU A 198 11.73 -18.51 -7.55
C LEU A 198 11.33 -19.98 -7.70
N SER A 199 11.71 -20.61 -8.82
CA SER A 199 11.40 -22.00 -9.11
C SER A 199 12.04 -22.97 -8.10
N ALA A 200 13.34 -22.81 -7.82
CA ALA A 200 14.04 -23.72 -6.91
C ALA A 200 13.60 -23.59 -5.44
N LYS A 201 12.98 -22.46 -5.06
CA LYS A 201 12.47 -22.21 -3.70
C LYS A 201 10.94 -22.30 -3.60
N GLU A 202 10.24 -22.66 -4.69
CA GLU A 202 8.77 -22.66 -4.74
C GLU A 202 8.13 -21.36 -4.22
N ILE A 203 8.71 -20.21 -4.60
CA ILE A 203 8.23 -18.90 -4.14
C ILE A 203 7.10 -18.42 -5.07
N ASP A 204 5.96 -18.10 -4.48
CA ASP A 204 4.85 -17.46 -5.18
C ASP A 204 5.14 -15.97 -5.40
N LEU A 205 5.05 -15.51 -6.65
CA LEU A 205 5.07 -14.09 -7.00
C LEU A 205 3.67 -13.65 -7.44
N ARG A 206 3.05 -12.74 -6.69
CA ARG A 206 1.64 -12.34 -6.84
C ARG A 206 1.49 -10.82 -6.92
N TRP A 207 0.39 -10.36 -7.49
CA TRP A 207 0.07 -8.93 -7.64
C TRP A 207 -1.33 -8.60 -7.15
N GLN A 208 -1.54 -7.32 -6.84
CA GLN A 208 -2.87 -6.75 -6.73
C GLN A 208 -3.16 -5.65 -7.72
N TYR A 209 -4.46 -5.41 -7.92
CA TYR A 209 -4.97 -4.28 -8.65
C TYR A 209 -6.06 -3.63 -7.81
N ARG A 210 -5.74 -2.49 -7.20
CA ARG A 210 -6.64 -1.69 -6.35
C ARG A 210 -7.20 -2.52 -5.18
N TYR A 211 -8.52 -2.66 -5.08
CA TYR A 211 -9.26 -3.29 -3.98
C TYR A 211 -10.69 -3.62 -4.44
N HIS A 212 -11.35 -4.57 -3.77
CA HIS A 212 -12.79 -4.79 -3.85
C HIS A 212 -13.31 -5.22 -2.47
N ASP A 213 -14.47 -4.72 -2.05
CA ASP A 213 -15.15 -5.10 -0.80
C ASP A 213 -14.33 -4.88 0.48
N ILE A 214 -13.59 -3.77 0.56
CA ILE A 214 -12.70 -3.45 1.69
C ILE A 214 -13.13 -2.23 2.51
N TYR A 215 -13.85 -1.26 1.92
CA TYR A 215 -14.17 0.01 2.59
C TYR A 215 -14.84 -0.14 3.97
N PRO A 216 -15.90 -0.96 4.13
CA PRO A 216 -16.51 -1.16 5.44
C PRO A 216 -15.53 -1.70 6.49
N LYS A 217 -14.63 -2.61 6.09
CA LYS A 217 -13.57 -3.15 6.96
C LYS A 217 -12.58 -2.06 7.36
N ALA A 218 -12.12 -1.24 6.41
CA ALA A 218 -11.20 -0.15 6.67
C ALA A 218 -11.79 0.88 7.65
N ILE A 219 -13.06 1.26 7.46
CA ILE A 219 -13.80 2.16 8.35
C ILE A 219 -13.88 1.56 9.75
N GLY A 220 -14.24 0.27 9.88
CA GLY A 220 -14.33 -0.39 11.17
C GLY A 220 -13.01 -0.40 11.94
N LEU A 221 -11.88 -0.65 11.26
CA LEU A 221 -10.56 -0.68 11.89
C LEU A 221 -10.09 0.69 12.37
N VAL A 222 -10.37 1.75 11.60
CA VAL A 222 -10.05 3.13 11.98
C VAL A 222 -10.98 3.62 13.10
N ALA A 223 -12.29 3.39 12.97
CA ALA A 223 -13.27 3.78 13.99
C ALA A 223 -12.99 3.12 15.36
N ALA A 224 -12.49 1.88 15.35
CA ALA A 224 -12.12 1.15 16.56
C ALA A 224 -10.75 1.57 17.15
N GLY A 225 -10.01 2.46 16.48
CA GLY A 225 -8.66 2.87 16.91
C GLY A 225 -7.60 1.79 16.75
N ILE A 226 -7.89 0.72 16.01
CA ILE A 226 -6.93 -0.37 15.73
C ILE A 226 -5.85 0.12 14.75
N ILE A 227 -6.23 0.99 13.82
CA ILE A 227 -5.33 1.63 12.86
C ILE A 227 -5.49 3.15 12.99
N ASP A 228 -4.41 3.85 13.36
CA ASP A 228 -4.35 5.32 13.36
C ASP A 228 -3.65 5.83 12.10
N LEU A 229 -4.39 6.56 11.26
CA LEU A 229 -3.92 7.10 9.99
C LEU A 229 -3.40 8.54 10.12
N LYS A 230 -3.71 9.24 11.20
CA LYS A 230 -3.37 10.67 11.39
C LYS A 230 -1.87 10.95 11.23
N PRO A 231 -0.95 10.10 11.73
CA PRO A 231 0.48 10.37 11.61
C PRO A 231 1.00 10.40 10.16
N LEU A 232 0.24 9.90 9.18
CA LEU A 232 0.68 9.85 7.78
C LEU A 232 0.57 11.20 7.06
N VAL A 233 -0.31 12.10 7.53
CA VAL A 233 -0.50 13.44 6.93
C VAL A 233 0.68 14.33 7.28
N SER A 234 1.51 14.62 6.29
CA SER A 234 2.73 15.42 6.44
C SER A 234 2.52 16.89 6.07
N HIS A 235 1.65 17.17 5.11
CA HIS A 235 1.43 18.52 4.58
C HIS A 235 -0.04 18.73 4.25
N ARG A 236 -0.50 19.98 4.41
CA ARG A 236 -1.85 20.44 4.10
C ARG A 236 -1.77 21.70 3.24
N PHE A 237 -2.61 21.77 2.23
CA PHE A 237 -2.72 22.92 1.32
C PHE A 237 -4.20 23.24 1.10
N ALA A 238 -4.53 24.50 0.85
CA ALA A 238 -5.85 24.87 0.36
C ALA A 238 -6.04 24.40 -1.09
N LEU A 239 -7.28 24.29 -1.55
CA LEU A 239 -7.61 23.90 -2.93
C LEU A 239 -6.96 24.84 -3.96
N GLU A 240 -6.89 26.12 -3.65
CA GLU A 240 -6.25 27.17 -4.46
C GLU A 240 -4.73 26.95 -4.61
N ASP A 241 -4.10 26.30 -3.62
CA ASP A 241 -2.66 25.97 -3.61
C ASP A 241 -2.36 24.61 -4.25
N GLY A 242 -3.30 24.06 -5.04
CA GLY A 242 -3.18 22.72 -5.62
C GLY A 242 -1.87 22.46 -6.36
N ILE A 243 -1.39 23.41 -7.17
CA ILE A 243 -0.10 23.27 -7.89
C ILE A 243 1.06 23.07 -6.90
N LYS A 244 1.13 23.91 -5.87
CA LYS A 244 2.16 23.82 -4.82
C LYS A 244 2.09 22.50 -4.05
N ALA A 245 0.88 21.98 -3.84
CA ALA A 245 0.68 20.67 -3.22
C ALA A 245 1.28 19.54 -4.09
N PHE A 246 1.06 19.56 -5.41
CA PHE A 246 1.66 18.60 -6.34
C PHE A 246 3.18 18.74 -6.43
N GLU A 247 3.71 19.96 -6.49
CA GLU A 247 5.16 20.22 -6.46
C GLU A 247 5.79 19.66 -5.18
N THR A 248 5.16 19.90 -4.03
CA THR A 248 5.60 19.36 -2.74
C THR A 248 5.57 17.84 -2.71
N ALA A 249 4.51 17.21 -3.21
CA ALA A 249 4.36 15.76 -3.25
C ALA A 249 5.37 15.09 -4.19
N SER A 250 5.73 15.74 -5.29
CA SER A 250 6.67 15.22 -6.30
C SER A 250 8.15 15.45 -5.96
N ASN A 251 8.44 16.38 -5.05
CA ASN A 251 9.82 16.72 -4.65
C ASN A 251 10.29 15.86 -3.46
N PRO A 252 11.27 14.95 -3.63
CA PRO A 252 11.78 14.15 -2.51
C PRO A 252 12.37 14.97 -1.35
N ALA A 253 12.87 16.18 -1.63
CA ALA A 253 13.46 17.05 -0.61
C ALA A 253 12.41 17.63 0.36
N SER A 254 11.11 17.61 0.00
CA SER A 254 10.03 18.06 0.87
C SER A 254 9.79 17.12 2.06
N LYS A 255 10.37 15.91 2.02
CA LYS A 255 10.12 14.84 3.01
C LYS A 255 8.61 14.53 3.15
N ALA A 256 7.83 14.78 2.09
CA ALA A 256 6.41 14.47 2.09
C ALA A 256 6.16 12.96 2.17
N ILE A 257 5.15 12.62 2.97
CA ILE A 257 4.56 11.28 3.06
C ILE A 257 3.18 11.36 2.40
N LYS A 258 2.16 11.84 3.11
CA LYS A 258 0.88 12.23 2.52
C LYS A 258 0.76 13.74 2.49
N VAL A 259 0.41 14.27 1.32
CA VAL A 259 -0.06 15.64 1.13
C VAL A 259 -1.59 15.59 1.02
N GLN A 260 -2.28 16.46 1.75
CA GLN A 260 -3.72 16.64 1.65
C GLN A 260 -4.04 18.05 1.15
N ILE A 261 -5.09 18.13 0.34
CA ILE A 261 -5.65 19.38 -0.17
C ILE A 261 -7.04 19.51 0.45
N LEU A 262 -7.29 20.65 1.09
CA LEU A 262 -8.48 20.95 1.86
C LEU A 262 -9.23 22.14 1.22
N ASP A 263 -10.55 22.15 1.35
CA ASP A 263 -11.44 23.23 0.92
C ASP A 263 -12.31 23.55 2.14
N ASP A 264 -11.75 24.37 3.04
CA ASP A 264 -12.35 24.79 4.31
C ASP A 264 -13.12 26.11 4.17
#